data_AF-A0A836HCD9-F1
#
_entry.id   AF-A0A836HCD9-F1
#
_cell.length_a   1.000
_cell.length_b   1.000
_cell.length_c   1.000
_cell.angle_alpha   90.00
_cell.angle_beta   90.00
_cell.angle_gamma   90.00
#
_symmetry.space_group_name_H-M   'P 1'
#
loop_
_entity.id
_entity.type
_entity.pdbx_description
1 polymer ?
#
loop_
_entity_poly.entity_id
_entity_poly.type
_entity_poly.pdbx_seq_one_letter_code
_entity_poly.pdbx_strand_id
1 'polypeptide(L)'
;MGFLKVSKESELPMVTVAQEAFDYIYEQIPIPAMVDGERFLEIGHFESLAAVTGLSLEDLSLHLLAFAVDESSKRIYKISEKHFVAWMTKLLRKLPRNITPPTKENAYSPLFALARASIIDLNKTIRSNAEKRNSFYQFLYNWCLKGNEASDRVDSAKELWSCFFFSSPSMVSFTPEEAGEKFTAYVCFPRIHQWLDFISILNEKTPESKSGTVPVEQSGVSFDTWTQLMLFSQLDSYVAYDSEDSWPVTIDDFVEYVRTVDDKKTGAGAC
;
A
#
# COMPACT_ATOMS: atom_id res chain seq x y z
N MET A 1 -47.33 11.74 -12.56
CA MET A 1 -46.55 10.56 -12.14
C MET A 1 -45.43 11.07 -11.25
N GLY A 2 -45.37 10.58 -10.01
CA GLY A 2 -44.61 11.19 -8.92
C GLY A 2 -43.10 10.98 -9.00
N PHE A 3 -42.36 12.05 -8.68
CA PHE A 3 -40.94 11.99 -8.37
C PHE A 3 -40.76 11.33 -7.00
N LEU A 4 -40.08 10.18 -6.97
CA LEU A 4 -39.61 9.55 -5.74
C LEU A 4 -38.61 10.48 -5.04
N LYS A 5 -39.07 11.18 -4.00
CA LYS A 5 -38.23 11.86 -3.03
C LYS A 5 -37.48 10.78 -2.24
N VAL A 6 -36.22 10.54 -2.56
CA VAL A 6 -35.32 9.72 -1.72
C VAL A 6 -35.16 10.45 -0.38
N SER A 7 -35.54 9.77 0.70
CA SER A 7 -35.68 10.31 2.05
C SER A 7 -34.33 10.59 2.72
N LYS A 8 -34.00 11.87 2.90
CA LYS A 8 -32.86 12.37 3.71
C LYS A 8 -32.83 11.86 5.15
N GLU A 9 -33.97 11.42 5.70
CA GLU A 9 -34.08 10.95 7.10
C GLU A 9 -33.27 9.67 7.39
N SER A 10 -32.97 8.85 6.37
CA SER A 10 -32.17 7.63 6.56
C SER A 10 -30.65 7.87 6.58
N GLU A 11 -30.18 9.02 6.10
CA GLU A 11 -28.74 9.30 5.99
C GLU A 11 -28.09 9.73 7.31
N LEU A 12 -28.82 10.50 8.12
CA LEU A 12 -28.35 10.98 9.43
C LEU A 12 -27.99 9.82 10.38
N PRO A 13 -28.82 8.77 10.54
CA PRO A 13 -28.46 7.61 11.36
C PRO A 13 -27.21 6.86 10.88
N MET A 14 -27.01 6.74 9.56
CA MET A 14 -25.86 6.01 9.01
C MET A 14 -24.54 6.76 9.23
N VAL A 15 -24.55 8.08 9.09
CA VAL A 15 -23.36 8.91 9.38
C VAL A 15 -23.01 8.81 10.86
N THR A 16 -23.99 8.82 11.76
CA THR A 16 -23.77 8.63 13.20
C THR A 16 -23.12 7.28 13.49
N VAL A 17 -23.61 6.17 12.93
CA VAL A 17 -23.01 4.85 13.16
C VAL A 17 -21.59 4.76 12.59
N ALA A 18 -21.34 5.35 11.42
CA ALA A 18 -19.98 5.41 10.85
C ALA A 18 -19.03 6.27 11.71
N GLN A 19 -19.54 7.35 12.31
CA GLN A 19 -18.80 8.20 13.26
C GLN A 19 -18.45 7.44 14.54
N GLU A 20 -19.43 6.75 15.12
CA GLU A 20 -19.23 5.95 16.33
C GLU A 20 -18.23 4.80 16.11
N ALA A 21 -18.22 4.20 14.91
CA ALA A 21 -17.23 3.19 14.53
C ALA A 21 -15.82 3.78 14.39
N PHE A 22 -15.68 5.03 13.93
CA PHE A 22 -14.39 5.74 13.95
C PHE A 22 -13.93 5.98 15.39
N ASP A 23 -14.82 6.53 16.23
CA ASP A 23 -14.52 6.83 17.63
C ASP A 23 -14.14 5.56 18.40
N TYR A 24 -14.78 4.43 18.12
CA TYR A 24 -14.46 3.12 18.71
C TYR A 24 -13.00 2.70 18.50
N ILE A 25 -12.40 3.04 17.35
CA ILE A 25 -10.98 2.76 17.06
C ILE A 25 -10.08 3.86 17.61
N TYR A 26 -10.48 5.11 17.44
CA TYR A 26 -9.73 6.28 17.89
C TYR A 26 -9.51 6.27 19.42
N GLU A 27 -10.53 5.85 20.18
CA GLU A 27 -10.49 5.78 21.65
C GLU A 27 -9.64 4.63 22.21
N GLN A 28 -9.16 3.68 21.39
CA GLN A 28 -8.28 2.59 21.86
C GLN A 28 -6.91 3.10 22.31
N ILE A 29 -6.52 4.30 21.89
CA ILE A 29 -5.26 4.92 22.26
C ILE A 29 -5.55 6.17 23.08
N PRO A 30 -5.00 6.26 24.31
CA PRO A 30 -5.08 7.48 25.10
C PRO A 30 -4.29 8.60 24.41
N ILE A 31 -5.00 9.48 23.69
CA ILE A 31 -4.40 10.70 23.13
C ILE A 31 -4.56 11.83 24.16
N PRO A 32 -3.53 12.66 24.41
CA PRO A 32 -3.66 13.84 25.25
C PRO A 32 -4.79 14.76 24.77
N ALA A 33 -5.52 15.37 25.72
CA ALA A 33 -6.69 16.21 25.44
C ALA A 33 -6.42 17.25 24.32
N MET A 34 -7.36 17.32 23.37
CA MET A 34 -7.22 17.90 22.04
C MET A 34 -6.69 19.33 21.95
N VAL A 35 -5.95 19.56 20.86
CA VAL A 35 -5.87 20.81 20.11
C VAL A 35 -6.98 20.77 19.05
N ASP A 36 -7.75 21.84 18.89
CA ASP A 36 -8.76 22.02 17.83
C ASP A 36 -8.17 21.64 16.44
N GLY A 37 -8.55 20.49 15.89
CA GLY A 37 -7.97 19.97 14.66
C GLY A 37 -8.70 18.74 14.08
N GLU A 38 -8.45 18.46 12.80
CA GLU A 38 -8.95 17.25 12.13
C GLU A 38 -8.37 15.99 12.80
N ARG A 39 -9.21 14.98 13.09
CA ARG A 39 -8.76 13.70 13.66
C ARG A 39 -8.27 12.73 12.59
N PHE A 40 -7.30 11.92 12.96
CA PHE A 40 -6.73 10.88 12.10
C PHE A 40 -6.59 9.56 12.85
N LEU A 41 -6.83 8.45 12.15
CA LEU A 41 -6.24 7.18 12.55
C LEU A 41 -4.80 7.16 12.02
N GLU A 42 -3.86 7.21 12.96
CA GLU A 42 -2.40 7.13 12.73
C GLU A 42 -1.86 5.73 13.05
N ILE A 43 -0.55 5.51 12.86
CA ILE A 43 0.14 4.21 13.03
C ILE A 43 -0.29 3.48 14.31
N GLY A 44 -0.39 4.17 15.45
CA GLY A 44 -0.78 3.53 16.70
C GLY A 44 -2.14 2.82 16.63
N HIS A 45 -3.07 3.29 15.79
CA HIS A 45 -4.42 2.74 15.66
C HIS A 45 -4.49 1.54 14.72
N PHE A 46 -3.43 1.29 13.95
CA PHE A 46 -3.45 0.31 12.87
C PHE A 46 -3.59 -1.13 13.38
N GLU A 47 -3.03 -1.46 14.54
CA GLU A 47 -3.26 -2.76 15.19
C GLU A 47 -4.73 -2.98 15.54
N SER A 48 -5.38 -1.97 16.14
CA SER A 48 -6.80 -2.03 16.48
C SER A 48 -7.67 -2.12 15.22
N LEU A 49 -7.34 -1.32 14.19
CA LEU A 49 -8.05 -1.33 12.91
C LEU A 49 -7.91 -2.68 12.19
N ALA A 50 -6.71 -3.26 12.16
CA ALA A 50 -6.43 -4.57 11.60
C ALA A 50 -7.20 -5.66 12.35
N ALA A 51 -7.20 -5.63 13.68
CA ALA A 51 -7.90 -6.60 14.52
C ALA A 51 -9.43 -6.62 14.26
N VAL A 52 -10.07 -5.45 14.21
CA VAL A 52 -11.53 -5.37 14.02
C VAL A 52 -11.97 -5.69 12.59
N THR A 53 -11.12 -5.40 11.60
CA THR A 53 -11.40 -5.69 10.19
C THR A 53 -10.95 -7.09 9.79
N GLY A 54 -10.14 -7.77 10.60
CA GLY A 54 -9.52 -9.04 10.25
C GLY A 54 -8.53 -8.92 9.08
N LEU A 55 -7.90 -7.76 8.95
CA LEU A 55 -6.82 -7.47 7.99
C LEU A 55 -5.46 -7.67 8.67
N SER A 56 -4.38 -7.73 7.89
CA SER A 56 -3.02 -7.93 8.39
C SER A 56 -2.17 -6.65 8.26
N LEU A 57 -1.23 -6.49 9.19
CA LEU A 57 -0.15 -5.50 9.09
C LEU A 57 1.06 -6.05 8.33
N GLU A 58 1.13 -7.36 8.14
CA GLU A 58 2.24 -8.06 7.48
C GLU A 58 2.08 -8.10 5.95
N ASP A 59 0.97 -7.60 5.41
CA ASP A 59 0.70 -7.54 3.98
C ASP A 59 0.11 -6.17 3.55
N LEU A 60 -0.30 -6.04 2.28
CA LEU A 60 -0.84 -4.78 1.77
C LEU A 60 -2.35 -4.59 2.03
N SER A 61 -2.98 -5.41 2.87
CA SER A 61 -4.42 -5.36 3.10
C SER A 61 -4.85 -4.09 3.83
N LEU A 62 -4.11 -3.65 4.85
CA LEU A 62 -4.38 -2.37 5.52
C LEU A 62 -4.06 -1.16 4.61
N HIS A 63 -3.03 -1.27 3.78
CA HIS A 63 -2.69 -0.26 2.78
C HIS A 63 -3.83 -0.08 1.77
N LEU A 64 -4.46 -1.17 1.35
CA LEU A 64 -5.66 -1.14 0.51
C LEU A 64 -6.86 -0.51 1.22
N LEU A 65 -6.99 -0.70 2.54
CA LEU A 65 -8.03 -0.01 3.32
C LEU A 65 -7.80 1.50 3.28
N ALA A 66 -6.58 1.96 3.53
CA ALA A 66 -6.24 3.38 3.43
C ALA A 66 -6.51 3.93 2.02
N PHE A 67 -6.14 3.18 0.98
CA PHE A 67 -6.42 3.51 -0.41
C PHE A 67 -7.94 3.57 -0.71
N ALA A 68 -8.74 2.62 -0.20
CA ALA A 68 -10.19 2.60 -0.39
C ALA A 68 -10.89 3.80 0.28
N VAL A 69 -10.35 4.27 1.40
CA VAL A 69 -10.85 5.43 2.13
C VAL A 69 -10.50 6.72 1.37
N ASP A 70 -9.25 6.88 0.94
CA ASP A 70 -8.77 8.06 0.22
C ASP A 70 -7.57 7.73 -0.68
N GLU A 71 -7.87 7.45 -1.95
CA GLU A 71 -6.87 7.17 -2.99
C GLU A 71 -5.89 8.32 -3.24
N SER A 72 -6.28 9.55 -2.84
CA SER A 72 -5.51 10.76 -3.08
C SER A 72 -4.69 11.22 -1.88
N SER A 73 -4.72 10.45 -0.77
CA SER A 73 -4.03 10.85 0.46
C SER A 73 -2.53 11.01 0.23
N LYS A 74 -2.02 12.15 0.67
CA LYS A 74 -0.59 12.46 0.72
C LYS A 74 -0.07 12.56 2.16
N ARG A 75 -0.93 12.23 3.13
CA ARG A 75 -0.60 12.30 4.56
C ARG A 75 -0.09 10.95 5.00
N ILE A 76 1.17 10.92 5.39
CA ILE A 76 1.91 9.69 5.66
C ILE A 76 1.30 8.96 6.84
N TYR A 77 0.92 7.70 6.64
CA TYR A 77 0.29 6.85 7.66
C TYR A 77 -0.89 7.50 8.39
N LYS A 78 -1.69 8.32 7.70
CA LYS A 78 -2.90 8.94 8.26
C LYS A 78 -4.13 8.61 7.43
N ILE A 79 -5.19 8.22 8.13
CA ILE A 79 -6.54 8.06 7.59
C ILE A 79 -7.42 9.13 8.22
N SER A 80 -7.91 10.08 7.40
CA SER A 80 -8.79 11.16 7.86
C SER A 80 -10.12 10.63 8.36
N GLU A 81 -10.57 11.12 9.51
CA GLU A 81 -11.92 10.88 10.03
C GLU A 81 -12.99 11.13 8.97
N LYS A 82 -12.92 12.29 8.31
CA LYS A 82 -13.91 12.70 7.31
C LYS A 82 -14.02 11.68 6.19
N HIS A 83 -12.89 11.22 5.66
CA HIS A 83 -12.89 10.25 4.56
C HIS A 83 -13.29 8.86 5.04
N PHE A 84 -12.85 8.44 6.23
CA PHE A 84 -13.22 7.16 6.82
C PHE A 84 -14.74 7.07 7.06
N VAL A 85 -15.32 8.08 7.72
CA VAL A 85 -16.77 8.14 7.99
C VAL A 85 -17.57 8.17 6.69
N ALA A 86 -17.12 8.93 5.69
CA ALA A 86 -17.76 8.96 4.37
C ALA A 86 -17.71 7.60 3.67
N TRP A 87 -16.58 6.89 3.75
CA TRP A 87 -16.42 5.55 3.19
C TRP A 87 -17.29 4.52 3.91
N MET A 88 -17.25 4.48 5.25
CA MET A 88 -18.08 3.58 6.07
C MET A 88 -19.58 3.83 5.88
N THR A 89 -20.00 5.09 5.74
CA THR A 89 -21.40 5.43 5.41
C THR A 89 -21.83 4.85 4.06
N LYS A 90 -20.95 4.86 3.05
CA LYS A 90 -21.22 4.23 1.75
C LYS A 90 -21.35 2.71 1.88
N LEU A 91 -20.55 2.08 2.75
CA LEU A 91 -20.64 0.65 3.03
C LEU A 91 -21.95 0.31 3.74
N LEU A 92 -22.36 1.06 4.76
CA LEU A 92 -23.63 0.85 5.47
C LEU A 92 -24.85 0.81 4.52
N ARG A 93 -24.84 1.63 3.46
CA ARG A 93 -25.91 1.60 2.42
C ARG A 93 -26.01 0.25 1.67
N LYS A 94 -24.93 -0.52 1.65
CA LYS A 94 -24.87 -1.87 1.04
C LYS A 94 -25.18 -2.98 2.04
N LEU A 95 -25.36 -2.67 3.33
CA LEU A 95 -25.60 -3.68 4.35
C LEU A 95 -26.96 -4.36 4.11
N PRO A 96 -26.99 -5.70 3.97
CA PRO A 96 -28.23 -6.44 3.84
C PRO A 96 -29.14 -6.26 5.07
N ARG A 97 -30.45 -6.09 4.84
CA ARG A 97 -31.44 -5.81 5.91
C ARG A 97 -31.61 -6.94 6.93
N ASN A 98 -31.15 -8.15 6.61
CA ASN A 98 -31.23 -9.34 7.44
C ASN A 98 -30.01 -9.54 8.35
N ILE A 99 -28.99 -8.68 8.26
CA ILE A 99 -27.82 -8.73 9.14
C ILE A 99 -28.07 -7.88 10.38
N THR A 100 -27.55 -8.33 11.52
CA THR A 100 -27.56 -7.57 12.78
C THR A 100 -26.99 -6.17 12.56
N PRO A 101 -27.66 -5.10 13.02
CA PRO A 101 -27.15 -3.76 12.85
C PRO A 101 -25.81 -3.58 13.59
N PRO A 102 -24.87 -2.80 13.05
CA PRO A 102 -23.63 -2.47 13.74
C PRO A 102 -23.93 -1.55 14.93
N THR A 103 -23.48 -1.93 16.12
CA THR A 103 -23.66 -1.18 17.37
C THR A 103 -22.42 -1.28 18.24
N LYS A 104 -22.33 -0.46 19.29
CA LYS A 104 -21.21 -0.50 20.24
C LYS A 104 -21.06 -1.85 20.93
N GLU A 105 -22.18 -2.52 21.26
CA GLU A 105 -22.20 -3.80 21.97
C GLU A 105 -21.61 -4.94 21.14
N ASN A 106 -21.72 -4.88 19.81
CA ASN A 106 -21.11 -5.84 18.90
C ASN A 106 -19.81 -5.33 18.27
N ALA A 107 -19.20 -4.28 18.84
CA ALA A 107 -17.98 -3.64 18.35
C ALA A 107 -18.08 -3.26 16.86
N TYR A 108 -19.27 -2.92 16.38
CA TYR A 108 -19.56 -2.62 14.97
C TYR A 108 -19.11 -3.74 13.99
N SER A 109 -19.00 -4.98 14.46
CA SER A 109 -18.48 -6.12 13.69
C SER A 109 -19.13 -6.29 12.30
N PRO A 110 -20.46 -6.14 12.13
CA PRO A 110 -21.08 -6.22 10.79
C PRO A 110 -20.55 -5.19 9.79
N LEU A 111 -20.23 -3.97 10.26
CA LEU A 111 -19.69 -2.91 9.43
C LEU A 111 -18.23 -3.21 9.06
N PHE A 112 -17.41 -3.66 10.01
CA PHE A 112 -16.02 -4.02 9.73
C PHE A 112 -15.89 -5.27 8.85
N ALA A 113 -16.79 -6.24 8.97
CA ALA A 113 -16.88 -7.37 8.04
C ALA A 113 -17.20 -6.90 6.61
N LEU A 114 -18.08 -5.91 6.45
CA LEU A 114 -18.40 -5.31 5.15
C LEU A 114 -17.22 -4.51 4.59
N ALA A 115 -16.48 -3.81 5.45
CA ALA A 115 -15.23 -3.16 5.08
C ALA A 115 -14.23 -4.18 4.53
N ARG A 116 -13.98 -5.29 5.25
CA ARG A 116 -13.12 -6.39 4.80
C ARG A 116 -13.55 -6.93 3.43
N ALA A 117 -14.83 -7.23 3.25
CA ALA A 117 -15.37 -7.72 1.97
C ALA A 117 -15.11 -6.71 0.83
N SER A 118 -15.30 -5.41 1.09
CA SER A 118 -14.99 -4.36 0.12
C SER A 118 -13.49 -4.29 -0.23
N ILE A 119 -12.59 -4.59 0.71
CA ILE A 119 -11.14 -4.64 0.47
C ILE A 119 -10.77 -5.87 -0.38
N ILE A 120 -11.40 -7.02 -0.16
CA ILE A 120 -11.24 -8.21 -1.01
C ILE A 120 -11.68 -7.90 -2.46
N ASP A 121 -12.81 -7.21 -2.64
CA ASP A 121 -13.30 -6.83 -3.98
C ASP A 121 -12.37 -5.81 -4.66
N LEU A 122 -11.83 -4.85 -3.89
CA LEU A 122 -10.84 -3.90 -4.39
C LEU A 122 -9.53 -4.59 -4.80
N ASN A 123 -9.07 -5.57 -4.01
CA ASN A 123 -7.90 -6.38 -4.33
C ASN A 123 -8.07 -7.13 -5.67
N LYS A 124 -9.22 -7.79 -5.87
CA LYS A 124 -9.58 -8.41 -7.17
C LYS A 124 -9.56 -7.41 -8.32
N THR A 125 -10.06 -6.20 -8.08
CA THR A 125 -10.05 -5.12 -9.08
C THR A 125 -8.63 -4.70 -9.44
N ILE A 126 -7.76 -4.50 -8.45
CA ILE A 126 -6.35 -4.11 -8.66
C ILE A 126 -5.58 -5.21 -9.41
N ARG A 127 -5.83 -6.48 -9.12
CA ARG A 127 -5.19 -7.59 -9.85
C ARG A 127 -5.57 -7.61 -11.32
N SER A 128 -6.83 -7.34 -11.64
CA SER A 128 -7.37 -7.39 -13.01
C SER A 128 -7.26 -6.08 -13.80
N ASN A 129 -7.01 -4.94 -13.14
CA ASN A 129 -6.93 -3.62 -13.77
C ASN A 129 -5.56 -2.99 -13.58
N ALA A 130 -4.80 -2.86 -14.67
CA ALA A 130 -3.45 -2.29 -14.65
C ALA A 130 -3.42 -0.82 -14.22
N GLU A 131 -4.38 0.00 -14.66
CA GLU A 131 -4.44 1.42 -14.26
C GLU A 131 -4.66 1.56 -12.75
N LYS A 132 -5.61 0.78 -12.20
CA LYS A 132 -5.91 0.79 -10.76
C LYS A 132 -4.73 0.28 -9.94
N ARG A 133 -4.03 -0.73 -10.44
CA ARG A 133 -2.79 -1.23 -9.83
C ARG A 133 -1.70 -0.17 -9.81
N ASN A 134 -1.53 0.56 -10.91
CA ASN A 134 -0.56 1.65 -11.00
C ASN A 134 -0.90 2.77 -10.01
N SER A 135 -2.18 3.16 -9.90
CA SER A 135 -2.63 4.14 -8.92
C SER A 135 -2.38 3.69 -7.48
N PHE A 136 -2.67 2.43 -7.16
CA PHE A 136 -2.39 1.88 -5.84
C PHE A 136 -0.88 1.87 -5.53
N TYR A 137 -0.06 1.47 -6.49
CA TYR A 137 1.39 1.48 -6.34
C TYR A 137 1.96 2.89 -6.13
N GLN A 138 1.46 3.90 -6.84
CA GLN A 138 1.83 5.30 -6.59
C GLN A 138 1.31 5.84 -5.25
N PHE A 139 0.13 5.37 -4.81
CA PHE A 139 -0.40 5.68 -3.49
C PHE A 139 0.55 5.20 -2.38
N LEU A 140 1.08 3.97 -2.47
CA LEU A 140 2.04 3.44 -1.50
C LEU A 140 3.25 4.38 -1.31
N TYR A 141 3.80 4.92 -2.40
CA TYR A 141 4.89 5.90 -2.28
C TYR A 141 4.45 7.16 -1.53
N ASN A 142 3.32 7.74 -1.91
CA ASN A 142 2.85 8.99 -1.30
C ASN A 142 2.47 8.82 0.18
N TRP A 143 1.92 7.66 0.53
CA TRP A 143 1.39 7.38 1.86
C TRP A 143 2.41 6.76 2.82
N CYS A 144 3.41 6.03 2.31
CA CYS A 144 4.41 5.37 3.15
C CYS A 144 5.80 6.03 3.10
N LEU A 145 6.19 6.64 1.97
CA LEU A 145 7.61 6.92 1.68
C LEU A 145 7.95 8.41 1.56
N LYS A 146 7.06 9.21 0.97
CA LYS A 146 7.37 10.56 0.47
C LYS A 146 7.98 11.52 1.51
N GLY A 147 7.65 11.38 2.79
CA GLY A 147 8.16 12.23 3.86
C GLY A 147 8.91 11.48 4.95
N ASN A 148 9.29 10.22 4.72
CA ASN A 148 10.24 9.53 5.59
C ASN A 148 11.65 10.07 5.34
N GLU A 149 12.50 9.97 6.35
CA GLU A 149 13.94 10.17 6.18
C GLU A 149 14.54 9.11 5.25
N ALA A 150 15.73 9.36 4.69
CA ALA A 150 16.28 8.55 3.61
C ALA A 150 16.50 7.08 4.00
N SER A 151 17.00 6.80 5.22
CA SER A 151 17.21 5.43 5.72
C SER A 151 15.88 4.69 5.91
N ASP A 152 14.94 5.29 6.66
CA ASP A 152 13.62 4.71 6.94
C ASP A 152 12.81 4.49 5.67
N ARG A 153 13.03 5.34 4.66
CA ARG A 153 12.42 5.20 3.34
C ARG A 153 12.92 3.97 2.59
N VAL A 154 14.22 3.66 2.67
CA VAL A 154 14.78 2.48 1.98
C VAL A 154 14.23 1.20 2.59
N ASP A 155 14.21 1.09 3.92
CA ASP A 155 13.68 -0.10 4.59
C ASP A 155 12.18 -0.28 4.33
N SER A 156 11.40 0.80 4.46
CA SER A 156 9.97 0.78 4.12
C SER A 156 9.73 0.41 2.65
N ALA A 157 10.55 0.92 1.72
CA ALA A 157 10.42 0.60 0.30
C ALA A 157 10.73 -0.87 0.02
N LYS A 158 11.75 -1.44 0.66
CA LYS A 158 12.08 -2.87 0.55
C LYS A 158 10.95 -3.77 1.04
N GLU A 159 10.33 -3.43 2.18
CA GLU A 159 9.17 -4.16 2.69
C GLU A 159 8.00 -4.09 1.71
N LEU A 160 7.66 -2.88 1.23
CA LEU A 160 6.58 -2.70 0.27
C LEU A 160 6.85 -3.41 -1.06
N TRP A 161 8.08 -3.33 -1.57
CA TRP A 161 8.48 -4.02 -2.81
C TRP A 161 8.47 -5.54 -2.66
N SER A 162 8.90 -6.08 -1.52
CA SER A 162 8.85 -7.53 -1.26
C SER A 162 7.41 -8.05 -1.14
N CYS A 163 6.49 -7.21 -0.68
CA CYS A 163 5.06 -7.51 -0.69
C CYS A 163 4.43 -7.33 -2.08
N PHE A 164 4.81 -6.30 -2.83
CA PHE A 164 4.16 -5.92 -4.08
C PHE A 164 4.63 -6.76 -5.28
N PHE A 165 5.93 -7.03 -5.36
CA PHE A 165 6.55 -7.78 -6.44
C PHE A 165 6.80 -9.24 -6.06
N PHE A 166 6.89 -10.12 -7.06
CA PHE A 166 7.24 -11.53 -6.84
C PHE A 166 8.18 -12.07 -7.91
N SER A 167 9.07 -12.98 -7.52
CA SER A 167 10.21 -13.44 -8.35
C SER A 167 9.88 -14.53 -9.37
N SER A 168 8.77 -15.26 -9.24
CA SER A 168 8.49 -16.36 -10.16
C SER A 168 7.05 -16.38 -10.68
N PRO A 169 6.85 -16.36 -12.01
CA PRO A 169 5.55 -16.62 -12.64
C PRO A 169 4.94 -17.96 -12.21
N SER A 170 5.76 -18.97 -11.90
CA SER A 170 5.30 -20.30 -11.46
C SER A 170 4.83 -20.32 -10.00
N MET A 171 5.19 -19.32 -9.21
CA MET A 171 4.86 -19.24 -7.77
C MET A 171 3.46 -18.68 -7.52
N VAL A 172 2.82 -18.12 -8.55
CA VAL A 172 1.48 -17.52 -8.48
C VAL A 172 0.54 -18.19 -9.48
N SER A 173 0.41 -19.51 -9.39
CA SER A 173 -0.83 -20.19 -9.80
C SER A 173 -1.82 -20.12 -8.64
N PHE A 174 -2.18 -18.91 -8.20
CA PHE A 174 -3.31 -18.80 -7.27
C PHE A 174 -4.58 -19.10 -8.04
N THR A 175 -5.45 -19.90 -7.45
CA THR A 175 -6.85 -19.92 -7.89
C THR A 175 -7.42 -18.50 -7.75
N PRO A 176 -8.44 -18.12 -8.55
CA PRO A 176 -9.10 -16.83 -8.41
C PRO A 176 -9.61 -16.56 -6.99
N GLU A 177 -10.00 -17.59 -6.25
CA GLU A 177 -10.40 -17.48 -4.84
C GLU A 177 -9.20 -17.14 -3.94
N GLU A 178 -8.10 -17.88 -4.02
CA GLU A 178 -6.89 -17.62 -3.22
C GLU A 178 -6.27 -16.25 -3.52
N ALA A 179 -6.30 -15.83 -4.79
CA ALA A 179 -5.80 -14.52 -5.19
C ALA A 179 -6.62 -13.38 -4.58
N GLY A 180 -7.91 -13.59 -4.32
CA GLY A 180 -8.79 -12.60 -3.70
C GLY A 180 -8.43 -12.29 -2.25
N GLU A 181 -7.92 -13.28 -1.52
CA GLU A 181 -7.54 -13.14 -0.11
C GLU A 181 -6.04 -12.90 0.12
N LYS A 182 -5.21 -13.06 -0.92
CA LYS A 182 -3.81 -12.66 -0.88
C LYS A 182 -3.65 -11.19 -1.22
N PHE A 183 -3.02 -10.43 -0.33
CA PHE A 183 -2.76 -9.00 -0.53
C PHE A 183 -1.28 -8.71 -0.85
N THR A 184 -0.61 -9.65 -1.53
CA THR A 184 0.79 -9.56 -1.97
C THR A 184 0.94 -10.04 -3.42
N ALA A 185 2.13 -9.89 -4.01
CA ALA A 185 2.46 -10.41 -5.34
C ALA A 185 1.50 -9.91 -6.44
N TYR A 186 1.53 -8.61 -6.71
CA TYR A 186 0.71 -7.95 -7.72
C TYR A 186 1.39 -7.90 -9.09
N VAL A 187 2.72 -7.84 -9.14
CA VAL A 187 3.50 -7.72 -10.38
C VAL A 187 4.69 -8.70 -10.33
N CYS A 188 4.90 -9.43 -11.42
CA CYS A 188 6.08 -10.28 -11.53
C CYS A 188 7.31 -9.40 -11.77
N PHE A 189 8.34 -9.61 -10.96
CA PHE A 189 9.64 -9.04 -11.16
C PHE A 189 10.69 -10.13 -10.90
N PRO A 190 11.16 -10.84 -11.94
CA PRO A 190 12.01 -12.02 -11.78
C PRO A 190 13.27 -11.77 -10.94
N ARG A 191 13.79 -10.54 -10.98
CA ARG A 191 15.02 -10.12 -10.30
C ARG A 191 14.77 -9.28 -9.04
N ILE A 192 13.57 -9.34 -8.45
CA ILE A 192 13.24 -8.58 -7.24
C ILE A 192 14.25 -8.79 -6.10
N HIS A 193 14.74 -10.01 -5.87
CA HIS A 193 15.74 -10.24 -4.82
C HIS A 193 17.05 -9.52 -5.10
N GLN A 194 17.52 -9.53 -6.37
CA GLN A 194 18.71 -8.78 -6.76
C GLN A 194 18.49 -7.26 -6.63
N TRP A 195 17.29 -6.78 -6.93
CA TRP A 195 16.92 -5.37 -6.74
C TRP A 195 16.99 -4.97 -5.26
N LEU A 196 16.41 -5.77 -4.36
CA LEU A 196 16.44 -5.52 -2.92
C LEU A 196 17.88 -5.55 -2.35
N ASP A 197 18.71 -6.47 -2.84
CA ASP A 197 20.14 -6.53 -2.48
C ASP A 197 20.89 -5.28 -2.98
N PHE A 198 20.69 -4.91 -4.24
CA PHE A 198 21.29 -3.73 -4.85
C PHE A 198 20.94 -2.45 -4.09
N ILE A 199 19.65 -2.23 -3.76
CA ILE A 199 19.20 -1.07 -3.00
C ILE A 199 19.85 -1.02 -1.61
N SER A 200 20.05 -2.18 -0.96
CA SER A 200 20.74 -2.24 0.33
C SER A 200 22.20 -1.78 0.21
N ILE A 201 22.91 -2.27 -0.82
CA ILE A 201 24.29 -1.88 -1.10
C ILE A 201 24.39 -0.39 -1.44
N LEU A 202 23.44 0.14 -2.22
CA LEU A 202 23.41 1.55 -2.60
C LEU A 202 23.24 2.42 -1.35
N ASN A 203 22.31 2.08 -0.46
CA ASN A 203 22.08 2.80 0.78
C ASN A 203 23.30 2.79 1.72
N GLU A 204 24.01 1.66 1.83
CA GLU A 204 25.23 1.54 2.64
C GLU A 204 26.42 2.35 2.08
N LYS A 205 26.49 2.53 0.76
CA LYS A 205 27.59 3.25 0.10
C LYS A 205 27.40 4.76 0.07
N THR A 206 26.19 5.25 0.31
CA THR A 206 25.91 6.69 0.29
C THR A 206 26.55 7.34 1.51
N PRO A 207 27.56 8.20 1.34
CA PRO A 207 28.31 8.77 2.46
C PRO A 207 27.37 9.63 3.31
N GLU A 208 27.37 9.41 4.63
CA GLU A 208 26.71 10.29 5.59
C GLU A 208 27.20 11.72 5.36
N SER A 209 26.32 12.59 4.86
CA SER A 209 26.65 13.99 4.68
C SER A 209 26.86 14.63 6.05
N LYS A 210 27.74 15.64 6.14
CA LYS A 210 28.01 16.39 7.39
C LYS A 210 26.78 17.10 7.98
N SER A 211 25.61 17.03 7.32
CA SER A 211 24.32 17.53 7.81
C SER A 211 23.37 16.42 8.28
N GLY A 212 23.79 15.15 8.30
CA GLY A 212 22.94 14.02 8.70
C GLY A 212 21.79 13.73 7.74
N THR A 213 21.77 14.34 6.55
CA THR A 213 20.70 14.18 5.57
C THR A 213 21.28 13.63 4.26
N VAL A 214 20.98 12.37 3.96
CA VAL A 214 21.26 11.79 2.64
C VAL A 214 20.29 12.41 1.63
N PRO A 215 20.76 13.00 0.52
CA PRO A 215 19.89 13.49 -0.53
C PRO A 215 18.96 12.36 -1.01
N VAL A 216 17.65 12.65 -1.11
CA VAL A 216 16.62 11.69 -1.55
C VAL A 216 16.96 11.02 -2.89
N GLU A 217 17.70 11.71 -3.76
CA GLU A 217 18.14 11.21 -5.07
C GLU A 217 19.23 10.13 -4.94
N GLN A 218 19.94 10.08 -3.82
CA GLN A 218 21.03 9.12 -3.56
C GLN A 218 20.58 7.87 -2.79
N SER A 219 19.33 7.80 -2.33
CA SER A 219 18.81 6.62 -1.62
C SER A 219 18.31 5.51 -2.55
N GLY A 220 18.21 5.78 -3.86
CA GLY A 220 17.63 4.85 -4.84
C GLY A 220 16.10 4.71 -4.76
N VAL A 221 15.43 5.49 -3.92
CA VAL A 221 13.96 5.45 -3.72
C VAL A 221 13.35 6.82 -3.98
N SER A 222 13.63 7.37 -5.16
CA SER A 222 12.93 8.54 -5.67
C SER A 222 11.53 8.16 -6.18
N PHE A 223 10.64 9.14 -6.34
CA PHE A 223 9.30 8.89 -6.92
C PHE A 223 9.39 8.37 -8.36
N ASP A 224 10.38 8.87 -9.11
CA ASP A 224 10.63 8.45 -10.49
C ASP A 224 11.12 7.01 -10.54
N THR A 225 12.16 6.67 -9.76
CA THR A 225 12.65 5.29 -9.62
C THR A 225 11.53 4.34 -9.18
N TRP A 226 10.74 4.74 -8.17
CA TRP A 226 9.60 3.95 -7.71
C TRP A 226 8.65 3.65 -8.86
N THR A 227 8.20 4.67 -9.58
CA THR A 227 7.20 4.53 -10.66
C THR A 227 7.73 3.76 -11.85
N GLN A 228 8.96 4.04 -12.29
CA GLN A 228 9.60 3.39 -13.43
C GLN A 228 9.92 1.92 -13.17
N LEU A 229 10.20 1.54 -11.90
CA LEU A 229 10.47 0.14 -11.54
C LEU A 229 9.33 -0.81 -11.93
N MET A 230 8.09 -0.35 -11.89
CA MET A 230 6.94 -1.17 -12.28
C MET A 230 6.91 -1.47 -13.79
N LEU A 231 7.39 -0.56 -14.63
CA LEU A 231 7.57 -0.81 -16.07
C LEU A 231 8.80 -1.69 -16.30
N PHE A 232 9.92 -1.33 -15.68
CA PHE A 232 11.18 -2.05 -15.78
C PHE A 232 11.06 -3.52 -15.33
N SER A 233 10.23 -3.82 -14.32
CA SER A 233 10.01 -5.17 -13.81
C SER A 233 9.47 -6.17 -14.84
N GLN A 234 8.87 -5.67 -15.93
CA GLN A 234 8.29 -6.47 -17.02
C GLN A 234 9.31 -6.85 -18.10
N LEU A 235 10.57 -6.38 -17.98
CA LEU A 235 11.63 -6.74 -18.92
C LEU A 235 12.13 -8.16 -18.63
N ASP A 236 11.96 -9.06 -19.60
CA ASP A 236 12.39 -10.46 -19.50
C ASP A 236 13.92 -10.63 -19.61
N SER A 237 14.63 -9.66 -20.22
CA SER A 237 16.07 -9.72 -20.46
C SER A 237 16.70 -8.33 -20.45
N TYR A 238 17.89 -8.23 -19.87
CA TYR A 238 18.70 -7.00 -19.84
C TYR A 238 19.79 -6.97 -20.93
N VAL A 239 19.78 -7.96 -21.83
CA VAL A 239 20.66 -7.99 -23.00
C VAL A 239 20.27 -6.88 -23.99
N ALA A 240 18.98 -6.59 -24.08
CA ALA A 240 18.43 -5.52 -24.91
C ALA A 240 18.25 -4.20 -24.15
N TYR A 241 18.75 -4.11 -22.91
CA TYR A 241 18.68 -2.86 -22.14
C TYR A 241 19.64 -1.83 -22.75
N ASP A 242 19.09 -0.69 -23.15
CA ASP A 242 19.83 0.47 -23.65
C ASP A 242 19.94 1.52 -22.55
N SER A 243 21.17 1.90 -22.20
CA SER A 243 21.43 2.95 -21.21
C SER A 243 21.18 4.36 -21.75
N GLU A 244 20.97 4.51 -23.07
CA GLU A 244 20.57 5.77 -23.68
C GLU A 244 19.05 5.99 -23.61
N ASP A 245 18.28 4.99 -23.20
CA ASP A 245 16.87 5.17 -22.86
C ASP A 245 16.73 6.07 -21.62
N SER A 246 15.61 6.79 -21.51
CA SER A 246 15.37 7.74 -20.42
C SER A 246 15.00 7.08 -19.08
N TRP A 247 15.73 6.02 -18.69
CA TRP A 247 15.56 5.38 -17.38
C TRP A 247 16.17 6.23 -16.26
N PRO A 248 15.70 6.08 -15.01
CA PRO A 248 16.39 6.64 -13.86
C PRO A 248 17.79 6.03 -13.72
N VAL A 249 18.77 6.84 -13.35
CA VAL A 249 20.17 6.40 -13.13
C VAL A 249 20.25 5.18 -12.19
N THR A 250 19.39 5.10 -11.18
CA THR A 250 19.33 3.94 -10.26
C THR A 250 19.03 2.62 -10.99
N ILE A 251 18.25 2.66 -12.08
CA ILE A 251 17.94 1.48 -12.90
C ILE A 251 19.15 1.13 -13.77
N ASP A 252 19.85 2.11 -14.35
CA ASP A 252 21.11 1.88 -15.07
C ASP A 252 22.15 1.19 -14.17
N ASP A 253 22.37 1.76 -12.98
CA ASP A 253 23.29 1.22 -11.96
C ASP A 253 22.90 -0.22 -11.56
N PHE A 254 21.60 -0.51 -11.46
CA PHE A 254 21.12 -1.85 -11.17
C PHE A 254 21.44 -2.84 -12.30
N VAL A 255 21.29 -2.44 -13.56
CA VAL A 255 21.62 -3.30 -14.70
C VAL A 255 23.12 -3.60 -14.74
N GLU A 256 23.97 -2.61 -14.47
CA GLU A 256 25.43 -2.82 -14.35
C GLU A 256 25.78 -3.76 -13.18
N TYR A 257 25.11 -3.60 -12.04
CA TYR A 257 25.25 -4.50 -10.89
C TYR A 257 24.89 -5.94 -11.27
N VAL A 258 23.78 -6.16 -11.96
CA VAL A 258 23.34 -7.49 -12.40
C VAL A 258 24.35 -8.12 -13.36
N ARG A 259 24.84 -7.36 -14.35
CA ARG A 259 25.87 -7.84 -15.29
C ARG A 259 27.14 -8.27 -14.55
N THR A 260 27.60 -7.47 -13.60
CA THR A 260 28.78 -7.78 -12.77
C THR A 260 28.60 -9.06 -11.93
N VAL A 261 27.39 -9.28 -11.38
CA VAL A 261 27.08 -10.48 -10.60
C VAL A 261 27.02 -11.73 -11.48
N ASP A 262 26.41 -11.63 -12.67
CA ASP A 262 26.26 -12.74 -13.60
C ASP A 262 27.63 -13.14 -14.23
N ASP A 263 28.51 -12.17 -14.52
CA ASP A 263 29.89 -12.41 -14.98
C ASP A 263 30.74 -13.13 -13.93
N LYS A 264 30.61 -12.76 -12.65
CA LYS A 264 31.31 -13.44 -11.55
C LYS A 264 30.85 -14.89 -11.38
N LYS A 265 29.56 -15.18 -11.58
CA LYS A 265 29.02 -16.55 -11.50
C LYS A 265 29.51 -17.44 -12.63
N THR A 266 29.61 -16.90 -13.85
CA THR A 266 30.10 -17.63 -15.02
C THR A 266 31.62 -17.82 -14.98
N GLY A 267 32.38 -16.86 -14.47
CA GLY A 267 33.82 -16.96 -14.26
C GLY A 267 34.24 -17.92 -13.13
N ALA A 268 33.44 -18.08 -12.08
CA ALA A 268 33.73 -18.98 -10.95
C ALA A 268 33.51 -20.47 -11.28
N GLY A 269 32.88 -20.81 -12.41
CA GLY A 269 32.67 -22.19 -12.88
C GLY A 269 33.72 -22.71 -13.87
N ALA A 270 34.78 -21.93 -14.15
CA ALA A 270 35.80 -22.24 -15.15
C ALA A 270 37.20 -22.58 -14.57
N CYS A 271 37.29 -22.83 -13.25
CA CYS A 271 38.51 -23.27 -12.57
C CYS A 271 38.39 -24.71 -12.05
#